data_AF-A0A6F8TXJ7-F1
#
_entry.id   AF-A0A6F8TXJ7-F1
#
_cell.length_a   1.000
_cell.length_b   1.000
_cell.length_c   1.000
_cell.angle_alpha   90.00
_cell.angle_beta   90.00
_cell.angle_gamma   90.00
#
_symmetry.space_group_name_H-M   'P 1'
#
loop_
_entity.id
_entity.type
_entity.pdbx_description
1 polymer ?
#
loop_
_entity_poly.entity_id
_entity_poly.type
_entity_poly.pdbx_seq_one_letter_code
_entity_poly.pdbx_strand_id
1 'polypeptide(L)'
;MIGERVKKYRNQKKMSMNELSEKAGIAKSYISSIERNLQKNPSIQFLEKVSAALGIGVDALLYDEPENQNIDGDWLKIAEEAMDSGITKQQFREFIEANK
;
A
#
# COMPACT_ATOMS: atom_id res chain seq x y z
N MET A 1 -0.64 8.23 8.90
CA MET A 1 -2.03 8.75 8.74
C MET A 1 -2.35 8.99 7.26
N ILE A 2 -3.63 9.11 6.87
CA ILE A 2 -4.05 9.31 5.46
C ILE A 2 -3.33 10.49 4.81
N GLY A 3 -3.25 11.64 5.50
CA GLY A 3 -2.59 12.84 4.99
C GLY A 3 -1.11 12.62 4.61
N GLU A 4 -0.39 11.87 5.44
CA GLU A 4 1.00 11.51 5.18
C GLU A 4 1.14 10.57 3.98
N ARG A 5 0.20 9.62 3.81
CA ARG A 5 0.18 8.72 2.65
C ARG A 5 -0.11 9.48 1.36
N VAL A 6 -1.08 10.40 1.36
CA VAL A 6 -1.33 11.30 0.22
C VAL A 6 -0.07 12.07 -0.16
N LYS A 7 0.61 12.67 0.84
CA LYS A 7 1.88 13.39 0.63
C LYS A 7 2.98 12.49 0.09
N LYS A 8 3.14 11.27 0.64
CA LYS A 8 4.11 10.25 0.22
C LYS A 8 3.94 9.94 -1.27
N TYR A 9 2.76 9.51 -1.70
CA TYR A 9 2.52 9.14 -3.09
C TYR A 9 2.58 10.33 -4.04
N ARG A 10 2.09 11.50 -3.62
CA ARG A 10 2.22 12.74 -4.41
C ARG A 10 3.70 13.06 -4.69
N ASN A 11 4.56 12.99 -3.67
CA ASN A 11 5.98 13.24 -3.82
C ASN A 11 6.70 12.16 -4.65
N GLN A 12 6.36 10.87 -4.47
CA GLN A 12 6.91 9.78 -5.30
C GLN A 12 6.62 10.00 -6.79
N LYS A 13 5.45 10.57 -7.11
CA LYS A 13 5.07 10.93 -8.48
C LYS A 13 5.54 12.31 -8.92
N LYS A 14 6.37 12.98 -8.11
CA LYS A 14 6.90 14.33 -8.35
C LYS A 14 5.81 15.37 -8.66
N MET A 15 4.61 15.18 -8.13
CA MET A 15 3.49 16.12 -8.31
C MET A 15 3.52 17.19 -7.23
N SER A 16 3.23 18.43 -7.59
CA SER A 16 2.91 19.51 -6.65
C SER A 16 1.48 19.39 -6.13
N MET A 17 1.14 20.10 -5.04
CA MET A 17 -0.25 20.17 -4.56
C MET A 17 -1.18 20.83 -5.59
N ASN A 18 -0.68 21.72 -6.44
CA ASN A 18 -1.46 22.32 -7.53
C ASN A 18 -1.81 21.27 -8.58
N GLU A 19 -0.84 20.50 -9.03
CA GLU A 19 -1.08 19.45 -10.03
C GLU A 19 -2.02 18.37 -9.50
N LEU A 20 -1.88 17.97 -8.23
CA LEU A 20 -2.84 17.04 -7.61
C LEU A 20 -4.24 17.66 -7.50
N SER A 21 -4.33 18.95 -7.18
CA SER A 21 -5.59 19.70 -7.11
C SER A 21 -6.33 19.68 -8.46
N GLU A 22 -5.63 20.01 -9.53
CA GLU A 22 -6.16 20.05 -10.89
C GLU A 22 -6.58 18.65 -11.35
N LYS A 23 -5.73 17.63 -11.17
CA LYS A 23 -6.02 16.26 -11.58
C LYS A 23 -7.16 15.61 -10.80
N ALA A 24 -7.25 15.86 -9.49
CA ALA A 24 -8.29 15.29 -8.64
C ALA A 24 -9.60 16.09 -8.70
N GLY A 25 -9.60 17.32 -9.23
CA GLY A 25 -10.75 18.23 -9.15
C GLY A 25 -11.10 18.59 -7.71
N ILE A 26 -10.09 18.82 -6.87
CA ILE A 26 -10.22 19.12 -5.44
C ILE A 26 -9.46 20.39 -5.15
N ALA A 27 -9.99 21.28 -4.31
CA ALA A 27 -9.31 22.52 -3.94
C ALA A 27 -7.92 22.24 -3.30
N LYS A 28 -6.89 22.93 -3.79
CA LYS A 28 -5.52 22.87 -3.23
C LYS A 28 -5.47 23.08 -1.73
N SER A 29 -6.30 24.00 -1.20
CA SER A 29 -6.39 24.27 0.24
C SER A 29 -6.85 23.05 1.03
N TYR A 30 -7.73 22.23 0.47
CA TYR A 30 -8.21 20.99 1.08
C TYR A 30 -7.16 19.88 1.02
N ILE A 31 -6.44 19.74 -0.11
CA ILE A 31 -5.29 18.83 -0.17
C ILE A 31 -4.24 19.23 0.88
N SER A 32 -3.95 20.52 1.00
CA SER A 32 -3.01 21.05 2.00
C SER A 32 -3.47 20.79 3.44
N SER A 33 -4.76 20.89 3.74
CA SER A 33 -5.28 20.63 5.09
C SER A 33 -5.22 19.13 5.44
N ILE A 34 -5.45 18.26 4.46
CA ILE A 34 -5.29 16.81 4.58
C ILE A 34 -3.82 16.44 4.80
N GLU A 35 -2.89 16.91 3.96
CA GLU A 35 -1.46 16.57 4.08
C GLU A 35 -0.81 17.07 5.38
N ARG A 36 -1.40 18.09 6.01
CA ARG A 36 -0.96 18.60 7.33
C ARG A 36 -1.73 17.99 8.51
N ASN A 37 -2.59 17.01 8.26
CA ASN A 37 -3.45 16.36 9.24
C ASN A 37 -4.38 17.33 10.02
N LEU A 38 -4.70 18.49 9.43
CA LEU A 38 -5.70 19.42 9.98
C LEU A 38 -7.13 18.92 9.76
N GLN A 39 -7.35 18.27 8.61
CA GLN A 39 -8.55 17.48 8.37
C GLN A 39 -8.17 16.01 8.49
N LYS A 40 -8.82 15.29 9.42
CA LYS A 40 -8.48 13.90 9.77
C LYS A 40 -9.42 12.88 9.14
N ASN A 41 -10.64 13.30 8.80
CA ASN A 41 -11.70 12.43 8.31
C ASN A 41 -12.14 12.86 6.90
N PRO A 42 -11.32 12.62 5.86
CA PRO A 42 -11.73 12.84 4.48
C PRO A 42 -12.91 11.94 4.10
N SER A 43 -13.76 12.41 3.19
CA SER A 43 -14.83 11.59 2.63
C SER A 43 -14.28 10.52 1.69
N ILE A 44 -15.06 9.46 1.45
CA ILE A 44 -14.70 8.42 0.47
C ILE A 44 -14.49 8.99 -0.93
N GLN A 45 -15.33 9.97 -1.33
CA GLN A 45 -15.23 10.65 -2.62
C GLN A 45 -13.90 11.40 -2.78
N PHE A 46 -13.36 11.99 -1.70
CA PHE A 46 -12.03 12.59 -1.72
C PHE A 46 -10.97 11.51 -1.98
N LEU A 47 -11.05 10.38 -1.26
CA LEU A 47 -10.08 9.28 -1.38
C LEU A 47 -10.08 8.68 -2.79
N GLU A 48 -11.25 8.45 -3.38
CA GLU A 48 -11.40 7.95 -4.76
C GLU A 48 -10.77 8.91 -5.78
N LYS A 49 -11.08 10.20 -5.69
CA LYS A 49 -10.53 11.20 -6.60
C LYS A 49 -9.02 11.35 -6.47
N VAL A 50 -8.50 11.37 -5.25
CA VAL A 50 -7.06 11.51 -5.00
C VAL A 50 -6.30 10.26 -5.41
N SER A 51 -6.79 9.07 -5.07
CA SER A 51 -6.17 7.80 -5.47
C SER A 51 -6.14 7.65 -7.00
N ALA A 52 -7.24 8.00 -7.68
CA ALA A 52 -7.30 8.01 -9.15
C ALA A 52 -6.31 9.02 -9.76
N ALA A 53 -6.25 10.26 -9.24
CA ALA A 53 -5.29 11.26 -9.70
C ALA A 53 -3.83 10.87 -9.46
N LEU A 54 -3.59 10.13 -8.38
CA LEU A 54 -2.30 9.54 -8.07
C LEU A 54 -2.07 8.21 -8.80
N GLY A 55 -3.03 7.62 -9.51
CA GLY A 55 -2.89 6.32 -10.16
C GLY A 55 -2.46 5.21 -9.20
N ILE A 56 -3.14 5.11 -8.06
CA ILE A 56 -3.00 4.06 -7.04
C ILE A 56 -4.39 3.57 -6.64
N GLY A 57 -4.49 2.41 -5.97
CA GLY A 57 -5.73 1.98 -5.33
C GLY A 57 -6.07 2.80 -4.08
N VAL A 58 -7.35 2.86 -3.71
CA VAL A 58 -7.81 3.54 -2.48
C VAL A 58 -7.22 2.89 -1.23
N ASP A 59 -7.02 1.57 -1.26
CA ASP A 59 -6.40 0.77 -0.22
C ASP A 59 -5.00 1.29 0.17
N ALA A 60 -4.21 1.76 -0.79
CA ALA A 60 -2.88 2.33 -0.55
C ALA A 60 -2.92 3.61 0.32
N LEU A 61 -4.06 4.31 0.38
CA LEU A 61 -4.28 5.45 1.27
C LEU A 61 -4.79 5.03 2.66
N LEU A 62 -5.44 3.87 2.76
CA LEU A 62 -6.14 3.39 3.96
C LEU A 62 -5.32 2.44 4.80
N TYR A 63 -4.53 1.59 4.16
CA TYR A 63 -3.68 0.60 4.79
C TYR A 63 -2.23 1.01 4.60
N ASP A 64 -1.37 0.59 5.52
CA ASP A 64 0.05 0.58 5.20
C ASP A 64 0.24 -0.46 4.10
N GLU A 65 1.24 -0.24 3.22
CA GLU A 65 1.67 -1.32 2.33
C GLU A 65 1.82 -2.55 3.23
N PRO A 66 1.21 -3.70 2.90
CA PRO A 66 1.53 -4.92 3.62
C PRO A 66 3.04 -4.94 3.63
N GLU A 67 3.62 -4.96 4.82
CA GLU A 67 5.06 -5.06 4.99
C GLU A 67 5.44 -6.11 3.97
N ASN A 68 6.14 -5.69 2.90
CA ASN A 68 6.52 -6.61 1.87
C ASN A 68 7.47 -7.51 2.64
N GLN A 69 6.92 -8.63 3.14
CA GLN A 69 7.67 -9.83 3.39
C GLN A 69 8.15 -10.13 2.00
N ASN A 70 9.24 -9.47 1.60
CA ASN A 70 10.08 -9.91 0.53
C ASN A 70 10.51 -11.28 1.03
N ILE A 71 9.69 -12.28 0.69
CA ILE A 71 10.07 -13.66 0.78
C ILE A 71 11.29 -13.68 -0.13
N ASP A 72 12.44 -13.76 0.51
CA ASP A 72 13.72 -13.89 -0.17
C ASP A 72 13.56 -14.94 -1.27
N GLY A 73 14.07 -14.65 -2.46
CA GLY A 73 13.91 -15.52 -3.62
C GLY A 73 14.43 -16.93 -3.35
N ASP A 74 15.38 -17.09 -2.43
CA ASP A 74 15.88 -18.39 -2.01
C ASP A 74 14.84 -19.16 -1.18
N TRP A 75 14.11 -18.48 -0.29
CA TRP A 75 12.97 -19.08 0.42
C TRP A 75 11.83 -19.48 -0.53
N LEU A 76 11.61 -18.72 -1.59
CA LEU A 76 10.60 -19.06 -2.60
C LEU A 76 10.97 -20.34 -3.36
N LYS A 77 12.23 -20.48 -3.77
CA LYS A 77 12.74 -21.70 -4.45
C LYS A 77 12.62 -22.94 -3.57
N ILE A 78 12.97 -22.82 -2.28
CA ILE A 78 12.82 -23.94 -1.33
C ILE A 78 11.36 -24.37 -1.21
N ALA A 79 10.43 -23.41 -1.18
CA ALA A 79 9.00 -23.71 -1.14
C ALA A 79 8.50 -24.38 -2.43
N GLU A 80 8.99 -23.95 -3.60
CA GLU A 80 8.71 -24.57 -4.90
C GLU A 80 9.23 -26.01 -4.96
N GLU A 81 10.48 -26.25 -4.57
CA GLU A 81 11.09 -27.59 -4.50
C GLU A 81 10.31 -28.52 -3.55
N ALA A 82 9.87 -27.99 -2.41
CA ALA A 82 9.04 -28.73 -1.48
C ALA A 82 7.70 -29.12 -2.14
N MET A 83 7.04 -28.20 -2.84
CA MET A 83 5.79 -28.50 -3.57
C MET A 83 5.98 -29.58 -4.63
N ASP A 84 7.07 -29.52 -5.40
CA ASP A 84 7.37 -30.49 -6.46
C ASP A 84 7.79 -31.86 -5.91
N SER A 85 8.25 -31.93 -4.66
CA SER A 85 8.54 -33.21 -3.97
C SER A 85 7.28 -34.03 -3.63
N GLY A 86 6.09 -33.44 -3.80
CA GLY A 86 4.82 -34.08 -3.46
C GLY A 86 4.45 -34.01 -1.97
N ILE A 87 5.19 -33.23 -1.17
CA ILE A 87 4.84 -33.00 0.23
C ILE A 87 3.52 -32.22 0.33
N THR A 88 2.66 -32.61 1.26
CA THR A 88 1.44 -31.85 1.54
C THR A 88 1.74 -30.63 2.39
N LYS A 89 0.88 -29.60 2.29
CA LYS A 89 0.95 -28.42 3.17
C LYS A 89 0.92 -28.79 4.66
N GLN A 90 0.26 -29.89 5.01
CA GLN A 90 0.16 -30.35 6.40
C GLN A 90 1.48 -30.94 6.90
N GLN A 91 2.09 -31.84 6.13
CA GLN A 91 3.41 -32.42 6.45
C GLN A 91 4.50 -31.34 6.53
N PHE A 92 4.45 -30.35 5.64
CA PHE A 92 5.40 -29.24 5.67
C PHE A 92 5.25 -28.37 6.93
N ARG A 93 4.01 -28.12 7.38
CA ARG A 93 3.77 -27.42 8.67
C ARG A 93 4.27 -28.21 9.86
N GLU A 94 3.99 -29.51 9.91
CA GLU A 94 4.45 -30.40 10.98
C GLU A 94 5.98 -30.42 11.07
N PHE A 95 6.67 -30.44 9.92
CA PHE A 95 8.13 -30.35 9.87
C PHE A 95 8.65 -29.04 10.49
N ILE A 96 8.03 -27.90 10.16
CA ILE A 96 8.43 -26.60 10.71
C ILE A 96 8.19 -26.56 12.23
N GLU A 97 7.05 -27.07 12.70
CA GLU A 97 6.73 -27.09 14.13
C GLU A 97 7.65 -28.00 14.94
N ALA A 98 8.06 -29.14 14.37
CA ALA A 98 8.96 -30.08 15.02
C ALA A 98 10.42 -29.57 15.14
N ASN A 99 10.82 -28.61 14.29
CA ASN A 99 12.17 -28.03 14.25
C ASN A 99 12.21 -26.61 14.81
N LYS A 100 11.16 -26.20 15.52
CA LYS A 100 11.06 -24.92 16.21
C LYS A 100 11.63 -25.04 17.62
#